data_AF-C3NAX8-F1
#
_entry.id   AF-C3NAX8-F1
#
_cell.length_a   1.000
_cell.length_b   1.000
_cell.length_c   1.000
_cell.angle_alpha   90.00
_cell.angle_beta   90.00
_cell.angle_gamma   90.00
#
_symmetry.space_group_name_H-M   'P 1'
#
loop_
_entity.id
_entity.type
_entity.pdbx_description
1 polymer ?
#
loop_
_entity_poly.entity_id
_entity_poly.type
_entity_poly.pdbx_seq_one_letter_code
_entity_poly.pdbx_strand_id
1 'polypeptide(L)'
;MKIYIWLSEEMSRKLEELGLNYAREVLGGMKRIEIDVEQEIVEEIVKLFPNAKVDSSTTKSIELLPRSFKNEILRIIVEKRIEPKKALMEAIKRLNGDI
;
A
#
# COMPACT_ATOMS: atom_id res chain seq x y z
N MET A 1 10.27 -3.62 -6.67
CA MET A 1 9.57 -4.47 -5.68
C MET A 1 8.10 -4.05 -5.66
N LYS A 2 7.19 -4.89 -5.17
CA LYS A 2 5.76 -4.55 -5.03
C LYS A 2 5.31 -4.53 -3.58
N ILE A 3 4.35 -3.67 -3.28
CA ILE A 3 3.55 -3.73 -2.06
C ILE A 3 2.12 -4.05 -2.46
N TYR A 4 1.55 -5.06 -1.81
CA TYR A 4 0.16 -5.44 -2.01
C TYR A 4 -0.70 -4.97 -0.85
N ILE A 5 -1.76 -4.23 -1.17
CA ILE A 5 -2.79 -3.82 -0.20
C ILE A 5 -4.10 -4.46 -0.62
N TRP A 6 -4.49 -5.52 0.09
CA TRP A 6 -5.77 -6.18 -0.11
C TRP A 6 -6.92 -5.29 0.33
N LEU A 7 -7.98 -5.27 -0.47
CA LEU A 7 -9.16 -4.43 -0.23
C LEU A 7 -10.31 -5.28 0.27
N SER A 8 -11.07 -4.74 1.22
CA SER A 8 -12.43 -5.21 1.48
C SER A 8 -13.35 -4.82 0.32
N GLU A 9 -14.52 -5.44 0.23
CA GLU A 9 -15.55 -5.00 -0.72
C GLU A 9 -15.95 -3.54 -0.47
N GLU A 10 -16.13 -3.15 0.79
CA GLU A 10 -16.48 -1.78 1.17
C GLU A 10 -15.46 -0.76 0.64
N MET A 11 -14.17 -1.02 0.86
CA MET A 11 -13.12 -0.12 0.37
C MET A 11 -13.03 -0.13 -1.15
N SER A 12 -13.23 -1.28 -1.80
CA SER A 12 -13.25 -1.38 -3.26
C SER A 12 -14.36 -0.54 -3.86
N ARG A 13 -15.59 -0.65 -3.33
CA ARG A 13 -16.73 0.18 -3.76
C ARG A 13 -16.47 1.66 -3.52
N LYS A 14 -15.91 2.02 -2.37
CA LYS A 14 -15.57 3.41 -2.05
C LYS A 14 -14.57 4.01 -3.05
N LEU A 15 -13.57 3.24 -3.48
CA LEU A 15 -12.63 3.69 -4.50
C LEU A 15 -13.31 3.87 -5.86
N GLU A 16 -14.20 2.94 -6.25
CA GLU A 16 -14.98 3.03 -7.50
C GLU A 16 -15.92 4.24 -7.51
N GLU A 17 -16.65 4.50 -6.42
CA GLU A 17 -17.53 5.67 -6.25
C GLU A 17 -16.77 7.00 -6.37
N LEU A 18 -15.51 7.02 -5.94
CA LEU A 18 -14.63 8.18 -6.05
C LEU A 18 -13.92 8.28 -7.42
N GLY A 19 -14.14 7.32 -8.34
CA GLY A 19 -13.46 7.24 -9.62
C GLY A 19 -11.97 6.87 -9.53
N LEU A 20 -11.54 6.31 -8.39
CA LEU A 20 -10.16 5.93 -8.11
C LEU A 20 -9.89 4.48 -8.55
N ASN A 21 -9.60 4.29 -9.83
CA ASN A 21 -9.41 2.98 -10.46
C ASN A 21 -8.02 2.35 -10.20
N TYR A 22 -7.61 2.25 -8.93
CA TYR A 22 -6.31 1.67 -8.53
C TYR A 22 -6.37 0.20 -8.12
N ALA A 23 -7.58 -0.34 -7.93
CA ALA A 23 -7.81 -1.71 -7.50
C ALA A 23 -7.74 -2.68 -8.68
N ARG A 24 -6.99 -3.77 -8.52
CA ARG A 24 -6.91 -4.88 -9.48
C ARG A 24 -7.56 -6.13 -8.90
N GLU A 25 -8.44 -6.76 -9.66
CA GLU A 25 -8.98 -8.09 -9.35
C GLU A 25 -7.96 -9.17 -9.67
N VAL A 26 -7.75 -10.12 -8.75
CA VAL A 26 -6.71 -11.14 -8.88
C VAL A 26 -7.19 -12.56 -8.57
N LEU A 27 -8.16 -12.76 -7.67
CA LEU A 27 -8.64 -14.09 -7.27
C LEU A 27 -10.14 -14.07 -6.99
N GLY A 28 -10.96 -14.51 -7.95
CA GLY A 28 -12.40 -14.74 -7.75
C GLY A 28 -13.15 -13.57 -7.10
N GLY A 29 -12.94 -12.34 -7.58
CA GLY A 29 -13.53 -11.12 -7.01
C GLY A 29 -12.67 -10.42 -5.93
N MET A 30 -11.61 -11.04 -5.40
CA MET A 30 -10.70 -10.35 -4.49
C MET A 30 -9.90 -9.28 -5.22
N LYS A 31 -9.94 -8.05 -4.68
CA LYS A 31 -9.23 -6.89 -5.22
C LYS A 31 -8.06 -6.47 -4.32
N ARG A 32 -7.00 -5.97 -4.94
CA ARG A 32 -5.85 -5.36 -4.26
C ARG A 32 -5.30 -4.17 -5.01
N ILE A 33 -4.66 -3.26 -4.31
CA ILE A 33 -3.77 -2.26 -4.90
C ILE A 33 -2.37 -2.85 -4.97
N GLU A 34 -1.71 -2.67 -6.11
CA GLU A 34 -0.30 -3.01 -6.30
C GLU A 34 0.51 -1.72 -6.43
N ILE A 35 1.52 -1.55 -5.59
CA ILE A 35 2.38 -0.36 -5.59
C ILE A 35 3.80 -0.81 -5.97
N ASP A 36 4.28 -0.35 -7.12
CA ASP A 36 5.68 -0.54 -7.51
C ASP A 36 6.59 0.44 -6.74
N VAL A 37 7.60 -0.12 -6.08
CA VAL A 37 8.55 0.60 -5.25
C VAL A 37 10.00 0.23 -5.58
N GLU A 38 10.86 1.23 -5.47
CA GLU A 38 12.30 1.14 -5.60
C GLU A 38 12.93 0.54 -4.34
N GLN A 39 14.18 0.11 -4.46
CA GLN A 39 14.90 -0.57 -3.38
C GLN A 39 15.09 0.34 -2.15
N GLU A 40 15.26 1.63 -2.35
CA GLU A 40 15.43 2.62 -1.30
C GLU A 40 14.17 2.72 -0.42
N ILE A 41 12.98 2.66 -1.03
CA ILE A 41 11.70 2.67 -0.31
C ILE A 41 11.54 1.39 0.50
N VAL A 42 11.99 0.25 -0.04
CA VAL A 42 11.96 -1.04 0.66
C VAL A 42 12.81 -0.96 1.91
N GLU A 43 14.04 -0.47 1.78
CA GLU A 43 14.98 -0.34 2.90
C GLU A 43 14.41 0.55 4.00
N GLU A 44 13.78 1.67 3.62
CA GLU A 44 13.12 2.56 4.56
C GLU A 44 11.96 1.88 5.30
N ILE A 45 11.12 1.14 4.58
CA ILE A 45 10.02 0.37 5.16
C ILE A 45 10.55 -0.70 6.14
N VAL A 46 11.65 -1.38 5.80
CA VAL A 46 12.25 -2.40 6.68
C VAL A 46 12.84 -1.78 7.94
N LYS A 47 13.43 -0.58 7.87
CA LYS A 47 13.88 0.17 9.07
C LYS A 47 12.70 0.53 9.97
N LEU A 48 11.60 1.00 9.39
CA LEU A 48 10.38 1.36 10.13
C LEU A 48 9.67 0.14 10.72
N PHE A 49 9.71 -0.98 10.02
CA PHE A 49 9.06 -2.22 10.42
C PHE A 49 10.06 -3.39 10.35
N PRO A 50 10.88 -3.61 11.40
CA PRO A 50 11.88 -4.69 11.41
C PRO A 50 11.30 -6.09 11.20
N ASN A 51 10.01 -6.27 11.50
CA ASN A 51 9.28 -7.52 11.29
C ASN A 51 8.70 -7.66 9.87
N ALA A 52 8.91 -6.67 8.99
CA ALA A 52 8.50 -6.76 7.60
C ALA A 52 9.32 -7.82 6.87
N LYS A 53 8.63 -8.77 6.24
CA LYS A 53 9.24 -9.79 5.42
C LYS A 53 9.27 -9.34 3.97
N VAL A 54 10.46 -9.29 3.41
CA VAL A 54 10.70 -9.00 2.00
C VAL A 54 10.96 -10.31 1.28
N ASP A 55 10.08 -10.66 0.35
CA ASP A 55 10.32 -11.78 -0.58
C ASP A 55 10.91 -11.22 -1.88
N SER A 56 12.24 -11.23 -1.97
CA SER A 56 12.98 -10.82 -3.17
C SER A 56 13.08 -11.91 -4.25
N SER A 57 12.65 -13.14 -3.93
CA SER A 57 12.88 -14.34 -4.76
C SER A 57 11.70 -14.71 -5.64
N THR A 58 10.49 -14.77 -5.08
CA THR A 58 9.33 -15.36 -5.75
C THR A 58 8.34 -14.30 -6.22
N THR A 59 7.82 -13.51 -5.28
CA THR A 59 6.78 -12.50 -5.53
C THR A 59 7.34 -11.09 -5.71
N LYS A 60 8.63 -10.90 -5.41
CA LYS A 60 9.32 -9.59 -5.41
C LYS A 60 8.51 -8.55 -4.64
N SER A 61 8.03 -8.91 -3.45
CA SER A 61 7.07 -8.12 -2.68
C SER A 61 7.41 -7.99 -1.20
N ILE A 62 6.84 -6.97 -0.55
CA ILE A 62 6.87 -6.79 0.91
C ILE A 62 5.58 -7.40 1.48
N GLU A 63 5.70 -8.53 2.17
CA GLU A 63 4.55 -9.35 2.61
C GLU A 63 3.97 -8.85 3.94
N LEU A 64 4.83 -8.57 4.92
CA LEU A 64 4.42 -8.30 6.31
C LEU A 64 4.45 -6.81 6.69
N LEU A 65 3.62 -6.00 6.04
CA LEU A 65 3.33 -4.65 6.53
C LEU A 65 2.21 -4.66 7.59
N PRO A 66 2.33 -3.86 8.67
CA PRO A 66 1.27 -3.71 9.66
C PRO A 66 -0.07 -3.29 9.05
N ARG A 67 -1.16 -3.85 9.58
CA ARG A 67 -2.53 -3.52 9.12
C ARG A 67 -2.84 -2.04 9.28
N SER A 68 -2.42 -1.43 10.39
CA SER A 68 -2.60 0.01 10.66
C SER A 68 -1.94 0.86 9.56
N PHE A 69 -0.73 0.52 9.16
CA PHE A 69 -0.01 1.22 8.10
C PHE A 69 -0.70 1.08 6.73
N LYS A 70 -1.14 -0.13 6.38
CA LYS A 70 -1.94 -0.36 5.16
C LYS A 70 -3.23 0.46 5.16
N ASN A 71 -3.93 0.53 6.29
CA ASN A 71 -5.15 1.33 6.44
C ASN A 71 -4.86 2.83 6.31
N GLU A 72 -3.72 3.31 6.83
CA GLU A 72 -3.33 4.71 6.70
C GLU A 72 -3.10 5.09 5.23
N ILE A 73 -2.45 4.24 4.45
CA ILE A 73 -2.28 4.46 3.01
C ILE A 73 -3.64 4.55 2.32
N LEU A 74 -4.55 3.62 2.59
CA LEU A 74 -5.91 3.63 2.01
C LEU A 74 -6.69 4.89 2.39
N ARG A 75 -6.58 5.30 3.65
CA ARG A 75 -7.19 6.53 4.16
C ARG A 75 -6.66 7.75 3.40
N ILE A 76 -5.33 7.87 3.22
CA ILE A 76 -4.72 8.97 2.47
C ILE A 76 -5.17 8.97 0.99
N ILE A 77 -5.23 7.80 0.34
CA ILE A 77 -5.73 7.68 -1.04
C ILE A 77 -7.14 8.24 -1.14
N VAL A 78 -8.03 7.86 -0.23
CA VAL A 78 -9.44 8.27 -0.23
C VAL A 78 -9.62 9.75 0.12
N GLU A 79 -8.97 10.21 1.20
CA GLU A 79 -9.08 11.59 1.69
C GLU A 79 -8.50 12.60 0.69
N LYS A 80 -7.30 12.31 0.17
CA LYS A 80 -6.57 13.23 -0.71
C LYS A 80 -6.79 12.97 -2.20
N ARG A 81 -7.42 11.84 -2.57
CA ARG A 81 -7.64 11.40 -3.96
C ARG A 81 -6.35 11.34 -4.77
N ILE A 82 -5.29 10.84 -4.15
CA ILE A 82 -3.96 10.72 -4.76
C ILE A 82 -3.63 9.28 -5.11
N GLU A 83 -2.64 9.11 -6.00
CA GLU A 83 -2.17 7.79 -6.43
C GLU A 83 -1.53 7.01 -5.27
N PRO A 84 -1.61 5.66 -5.29
CA PRO A 84 -1.13 4.82 -4.20
C PRO A 84 0.34 5.05 -3.80
N LYS A 85 1.23 5.28 -4.77
CA LYS A 85 2.65 5.53 -4.50
C LYS A 85 2.87 6.83 -3.73
N LYS A 86 2.13 7.90 -4.07
CA LYS A 86 2.19 9.16 -3.32
C LYS A 86 1.62 8.98 -1.91
N ALA A 87 0.53 8.24 -1.76
CA ALA A 87 -0.04 7.95 -0.45
C ALA A 87 0.90 7.12 0.44
N LEU A 88 1.61 6.14 -0.13
CA LEU A 88 2.66 5.40 0.57
C LEU A 88 3.77 6.32 1.07
N MET A 89 4.25 7.22 0.22
CA MET A 89 5.33 8.14 0.58
C MET A 89 4.92 9.12 1.66
N GLU A 90 3.69 9.64 1.59
CA GLU A 90 3.09 10.45 2.65
C GLU A 90 3.00 9.67 3.97
N ALA A 91 2.55 8.41 3.93
CA ALA A 91 2.44 7.58 5.13
C ALA A 91 3.80 7.32 5.78
N ILE A 92 4.86 7.12 4.98
CA ILE A 92 6.24 6.98 5.48
C ILE A 92 6.71 8.27 6.14
N LYS A 93 6.51 9.42 5.49
CA LYS A 93 6.87 10.74 6.05
C LYS A 93 6.18 11.02 7.39
N ARG A 94 4.89 10.68 7.53
CA ARG A 94 4.15 10.80 8.79
C ARG A 94 4.75 9.96 9.91
N LEU A 95 5.27 8.77 9.61
CA LEU A 95 5.92 7.92 10.60
C LEU A 95 7.29 8.44 11.01
N ASN A 96 8.02 9.04 10.08
CA ASN A 96 9.30 9.69 10.35
C ASN A 96 9.17 11.03 11.10
N GLY A 97 7.95 11.57 11.21
CA GLY A 97 7.68 12.87 11.84
C GLY A 97 8.01 14.07 10.94
N ASP A 98 8.09 13.86 9.63
CA ASP A 98 8.46 14.89 8.66
C ASP A 98 7.31 15.87 8.34
N ILE A 99 6.07 15.53 8.70
CA ILE A 99 4.82 16.26 8.42
C ILE A 99 3.74 15.99 9.47
#